data_AF-A0A1B7WBW8-F1
#
_entry.id   AF-A0A1B7WBW8-F1
#
_cell.length_a   1.000
_cell.length_b   1.000
_cell.length_c   1.000
_cell.angle_alpha   90.00
_cell.angle_beta   90.00
_cell.angle_gamma   90.00
#
_symmetry.space_group_name_H-M   'P 1'
#
loop_
_entity.id
_entity.type
_entity.pdbx_description
1 polymer ?
#
loop_
_entity_poly.entity_id
_entity_poly.type
_entity_poly.pdbx_seq_one_letter_code
_entity_poly.pdbx_strand_id
1 'polypeptide(L)'
;MNDKISVKPDTIYLEDLLEEIANGGYQIPVFQREFVWKTSQILELFDSILKGYPIGSLLFWKTKDYKTKNEIGPYIIKKSNSDIKYVLDGFQRISTLFGVLMNPKNFPEEINHIKLKEFLIFFDIKENNFSKQTRKDNIFSIPLYKVYDNRELFDFIRQLDKENITEIEKNEYIDNVRNLHDILHKYRLPYVEIKGGDIESAVEIFARLNSTGTEISEDYILSARSYVEMKFNLIDSITEFLNTLNSYNFEDLKRDMILKCIYNARGTFYYDVNREDLLKDNLEYFTQAAYIHIEKTVKFLYKKLFVIDIRLLPYPAQLIFISEYFRLNPDPTVVELQFLKKWFWITTYSNYFTIYSLSQQRNAYQVFCDFAQGKHPNGIYQINDDIEFTTAKYPSKLNFTGVRPKALQLFYLKSILGDNEPQDMEGIKEIFISSKKDRTPGNIILRLSSEFDQSTDNKILNNFINSNSDILEKHFITKEMVSLYNQGKIDDGFIDKRNEYLKSKEREFVETMEIIKYIE
;
A
#
# COMPACT_ATOMS: atom_id res chain seq x y z
N MET A 1 -13.44 -40.93 -8.96
CA MET A 1 -12.10 -41.34 -8.49
C MET A 1 -11.39 -40.08 -8.07
N ASN A 2 -11.13 -39.90 -6.77
CA ASN A 2 -10.39 -38.73 -6.29
C ASN A 2 -8.95 -38.86 -6.78
N ASP A 3 -8.53 -37.98 -7.70
CA ASP A 3 -7.14 -37.87 -8.12
C ASP A 3 -6.30 -37.56 -6.87
N LYS A 4 -5.58 -38.57 -6.38
CA LYS A 4 -4.78 -38.50 -5.16
C LYS A 4 -3.75 -37.38 -5.33
N ILE A 5 -3.79 -36.40 -4.42
CA ILE A 5 -2.86 -35.27 -4.46
C ILE A 5 -1.44 -35.77 -4.28
N SER A 6 -0.54 -35.33 -5.15
CA SER A 6 0.89 -35.56 -5.00
C SER A 6 1.64 -34.23 -5.08
N VAL A 7 2.60 -34.04 -4.19
CA VAL A 7 3.45 -32.84 -4.13
C VAL A 7 4.87 -33.23 -4.49
N LYS A 8 5.47 -32.51 -5.45
CA LYS A 8 6.85 -32.76 -5.92
C LYS A 8 7.65 -31.44 -5.88
N PRO A 9 8.65 -31.30 -5.01
CA PRO A 9 9.63 -30.22 -5.10
C PRO A 9 10.63 -30.51 -6.23
N ASP A 10 11.04 -29.48 -6.98
CA ASP A 10 12.01 -29.57 -8.07
C ASP A 10 12.67 -28.20 -8.34
N THR A 11 13.55 -28.11 -9.33
CA THR A 11 14.15 -26.85 -9.79
C THR A 11 13.98 -26.67 -11.30
N ILE A 12 13.77 -25.44 -11.76
CA ILE A 12 13.65 -25.09 -13.19
C ILE A 12 14.65 -23.99 -13.53
N TYR A 13 15.25 -24.02 -14.72
CA TYR A 13 16.01 -22.87 -15.22
C TYR A 13 15.08 -21.72 -15.53
N LEU A 14 15.55 -20.48 -15.33
CA LEU A 14 14.78 -19.31 -15.70
C LEU A 14 14.39 -19.33 -17.18
N GLU A 15 15.32 -19.74 -18.06
CA GLU A 15 15.08 -19.87 -19.49
C GLU A 15 13.94 -20.84 -19.81
N ASP A 16 13.98 -22.06 -19.29
CA ASP A 16 12.93 -23.07 -19.48
C ASP A 16 11.57 -22.55 -18.97
N LEU A 17 11.55 -21.87 -17.83
CA LEU A 17 10.33 -21.29 -17.27
C LEU A 17 9.73 -20.22 -18.20
N LEU A 18 10.56 -19.30 -18.71
CA LEU A 18 10.11 -18.24 -19.61
C LEU A 18 9.60 -18.81 -20.94
N GLU A 19 10.26 -19.84 -21.48
CA GLU A 19 9.83 -20.50 -22.70
C GLU A 19 8.51 -21.27 -22.51
N GLU A 20 8.36 -22.03 -21.42
CA GLU A 20 7.09 -22.70 -21.10
C GLU A 20 5.94 -21.70 -20.86
N ILE A 21 6.22 -20.52 -20.28
CA ILE A 21 5.22 -19.44 -20.15
C ILE A 21 4.84 -18.92 -21.54
N ALA A 22 5.82 -18.61 -22.39
CA ALA A 22 5.57 -18.10 -23.74
C ALA A 22 4.74 -19.07 -24.59
N ASN A 23 4.95 -20.37 -24.41
CA ASN A 23 4.19 -21.44 -25.06
C ASN A 23 2.83 -21.74 -24.40
N GLY A 24 2.44 -20.99 -23.36
CA GLY A 24 1.16 -21.13 -22.69
C GLY A 24 1.05 -22.32 -21.74
N GLY A 25 2.17 -22.96 -21.39
CA GLY A 25 2.23 -24.08 -20.44
C GLY A 25 2.00 -23.65 -18.98
N TYR A 26 2.30 -22.39 -18.66
CA TYR A 26 1.96 -21.77 -17.38
C TYR A 26 0.82 -20.77 -17.53
N GLN A 27 -0.15 -20.84 -16.63
CA GLN A 27 -1.33 -19.98 -16.65
C GLN A 27 -1.64 -19.40 -15.27
N ILE A 28 -2.25 -18.22 -15.28
CA ILE A 28 -2.62 -17.51 -14.04
C ILE A 28 -4.10 -17.76 -13.77
N PRO A 29 -4.47 -18.41 -12.66
CA PRO A 29 -5.87 -18.58 -12.30
C PRO A 29 -6.58 -17.24 -12.11
N VAL A 30 -7.87 -17.19 -12.43
CA VAL A 30 -8.69 -15.96 -12.28
C VAL A 30 -8.76 -15.41 -10.85
N PHE A 31 -8.60 -16.27 -9.82
CA PHE A 31 -8.58 -15.84 -8.41
C PHE A 31 -7.23 -15.26 -7.97
N GLN A 32 -6.18 -15.30 -8.79
CA GLN A 32 -4.94 -14.60 -8.46
C GLN A 32 -5.19 -13.09 -8.41
N ARG A 33 -4.51 -12.40 -7.49
CA ARG A 33 -4.55 -10.93 -7.43
C ARG A 33 -3.94 -10.32 -8.69
N GLU A 34 -4.29 -9.07 -8.98
CA GLU A 34 -3.62 -8.29 -10.02
C GLU A 34 -2.13 -8.04 -9.70
N PHE A 35 -1.37 -7.65 -10.71
CA PHE A 35 0.02 -7.25 -10.52
C PHE A 35 0.08 -5.93 -9.72
N VAL A 36 0.78 -5.92 -8.59
CA VAL A 36 0.82 -4.79 -7.64
C VAL A 36 2.24 -4.36 -7.25
N TRP A 37 3.27 -4.98 -7.83
CA TRP A 37 4.65 -4.64 -7.52
C TRP A 37 5.04 -3.27 -8.05
N LYS A 38 5.59 -2.44 -7.16
CA LYS A 38 6.17 -1.14 -7.53
C LYS A 38 7.52 -1.34 -8.19
N THR A 39 7.98 -0.34 -8.97
CA THR A 39 9.30 -0.38 -9.62
C THR A 39 10.43 -0.71 -8.65
N SER A 40 10.40 -0.22 -7.41
CA SER A 40 11.42 -0.54 -6.41
C SER A 40 11.54 -2.05 -6.13
N GLN A 41 10.41 -2.77 -6.05
CA GLN A 41 10.40 -4.22 -5.80
C GLN A 41 10.89 -5.00 -7.02
N ILE A 42 10.63 -4.49 -8.23
CA ILE A 42 11.19 -5.04 -9.46
C ILE A 42 12.72 -4.91 -9.46
N LEU A 43 13.24 -3.72 -9.11
CA LEU A 43 14.69 -3.49 -9.04
C LEU A 43 15.37 -4.37 -7.97
N GLU A 44 14.74 -4.52 -6.80
CA GLU A 44 15.23 -5.40 -5.71
C GLU A 44 15.28 -6.88 -6.14
N LEU A 45 14.33 -7.33 -6.96
CA LEU A 45 14.33 -8.70 -7.51
C LEU A 45 15.57 -8.94 -8.38
N PHE A 46 15.85 -8.03 -9.32
CA PHE A 46 17.02 -8.15 -10.20
C PHE A 46 18.35 -7.94 -9.47
N ASP A 47 18.40 -7.04 -8.49
CA ASP A 47 19.54 -6.88 -7.59
C ASP A 47 19.84 -8.17 -6.82
N SER A 48 18.81 -8.86 -6.33
CA SER A 48 18.95 -10.16 -5.67
C SER A 48 19.50 -11.21 -6.63
N ILE A 49 19.03 -11.26 -7.87
CA ILE A 49 19.52 -12.19 -8.90
C ILE A 49 20.99 -11.91 -9.24
N LEU A 50 21.35 -10.64 -9.45
CA LEU A 50 22.73 -10.21 -9.74
C LEU A 50 23.70 -10.60 -8.61
N LYS A 51 23.26 -10.51 -7.35
CA LYS A 51 24.03 -10.90 -6.16
C LYS A 51 24.03 -12.41 -5.89
N GLY A 52 23.27 -13.21 -6.65
CA GLY A 52 23.12 -14.65 -6.42
C GLY A 52 22.28 -15.01 -5.19
N TYR A 53 21.45 -14.09 -4.70
CA TYR A 53 20.54 -14.33 -3.58
C TYR A 53 19.30 -15.11 -4.04
N PRO A 54 18.74 -15.97 -3.16
CA PRO A 54 17.51 -16.70 -3.48
C PRO A 54 16.32 -15.75 -3.53
N ILE A 55 15.52 -15.84 -4.59
CA ILE A 55 14.29 -15.04 -4.76
C ILE A 55 13.02 -15.79 -4.30
N GLY A 56 13.18 -16.84 -3.49
CA GLY A 56 12.12 -17.72 -2.98
C GLY A 56 11.69 -18.81 -3.97
N SER A 57 10.87 -19.77 -3.50
CA SER A 57 10.30 -20.82 -4.35
C SER A 57 9.01 -20.42 -5.05
N LEU A 58 8.67 -21.11 -6.12
CA LEU A 58 7.39 -20.99 -6.84
C LEU A 58 6.46 -22.14 -6.46
N LEU A 59 5.14 -21.93 -6.59
CA LEU A 59 4.15 -23.00 -6.39
C LEU A 59 3.26 -23.13 -7.62
N PHE A 60 3.23 -24.34 -8.18
CA PHE A 60 2.44 -24.69 -9.35
C PHE A 60 1.42 -25.77 -9.04
N TRP A 61 0.29 -25.71 -9.72
CA TRP A 61 -0.78 -26.69 -9.62
C TRP A 61 -1.15 -27.25 -10.99
N LYS A 62 -1.03 -28.57 -11.13
CA LYS A 62 -1.33 -29.32 -12.34
C LYS A 62 -2.64 -30.07 -12.14
N THR A 63 -3.68 -29.59 -12.80
CA THR A 63 -5.04 -30.13 -12.72
C THR A 63 -5.73 -30.11 -14.08
N LYS A 64 -6.99 -30.55 -14.14
CA LYS A 64 -7.85 -30.38 -15.31
C LYS A 64 -8.08 -28.89 -15.60
N ASP A 65 -8.59 -28.62 -16.79
CA ASP A 65 -8.86 -27.25 -17.25
C ASP A 65 -9.56 -26.38 -16.17
N TYR A 66 -8.89 -25.29 -15.80
CA TYR A 66 -9.35 -24.20 -14.95
C TYR A 66 -9.33 -22.86 -15.70
N LYS A 67 -10.16 -21.92 -15.24
CA LYS A 67 -10.29 -20.57 -15.81
C LYS A 67 -9.07 -19.71 -15.50
N THR A 68 -8.58 -19.01 -16.51
CA THR A 68 -7.33 -18.26 -16.45
C THR A 68 -7.52 -16.80 -16.82
N LYS A 69 -6.61 -15.97 -16.32
CA LYS A 69 -6.31 -14.68 -16.93
C LYS A 69 -5.48 -14.95 -18.19
N ASN A 70 -5.62 -14.08 -19.17
CA ASN A 70 -4.91 -14.20 -20.43
C ASN A 70 -3.64 -13.35 -20.47
N GLU A 71 -3.20 -12.79 -19.35
CA GLU A 71 -2.11 -11.81 -19.31
C GLU A 71 -1.06 -12.19 -18.26
N ILE A 72 0.22 -12.12 -18.64
CA ILE A 72 1.39 -12.28 -17.76
C ILE A 72 2.38 -11.15 -18.06
N GLY A 73 2.65 -10.31 -17.07
CA GLY A 73 3.39 -9.06 -17.30
C GLY A 73 2.62 -8.16 -18.28
N PRO A 74 3.28 -7.60 -19.31
CA PRO A 74 2.62 -6.80 -20.35
C PRO A 74 2.10 -7.62 -21.55
N TYR A 75 2.20 -8.96 -21.51
CA TYR A 75 1.94 -9.83 -22.65
C TYR A 75 0.64 -10.63 -22.48
N ILE A 76 -0.10 -10.80 -23.58
CA ILE A 76 -1.27 -11.68 -23.65
C ILE A 76 -0.77 -13.07 -24.02
N ILE A 77 -0.99 -14.07 -23.16
CA ILE A 77 -0.51 -15.45 -23.36
C ILE A 77 -1.70 -16.35 -23.65
N LYS A 78 -1.70 -16.95 -24.85
CA LYS A 78 -2.69 -17.97 -25.21
C LYS A 78 -2.42 -19.25 -24.44
N LYS A 79 -3.50 -19.88 -23.99
CA LYS A 79 -3.47 -21.14 -23.26
C LYS A 79 -3.05 -22.29 -24.17
N SER A 80 -2.10 -23.11 -23.71
CA SER A 80 -1.73 -24.36 -24.39
C SER A 80 -2.88 -25.37 -24.35
N ASN A 81 -2.98 -26.24 -25.36
CA ASN A 81 -3.97 -27.31 -25.41
C ASN A 81 -3.62 -28.53 -24.54
N SER A 82 -2.40 -28.60 -24.00
CA SER A 82 -1.95 -29.73 -23.18
C SER A 82 -0.93 -29.31 -22.12
N ASP A 83 -0.94 -30.05 -21.02
CA ASP A 83 0.02 -29.96 -19.91
C ASP A 83 0.14 -28.59 -19.23
N ILE A 84 -0.98 -28.07 -18.75
CA ILE A 84 -1.07 -26.75 -18.13
C ILE A 84 -0.75 -26.81 -16.64
N LYS A 85 0.10 -25.89 -16.20
CA LYS A 85 0.42 -25.63 -14.80
C LYS A 85 -0.12 -24.26 -14.38
N TYR A 86 -0.87 -24.23 -13.30
CA TYR A 86 -1.46 -23.02 -12.73
C TYR A 86 -0.55 -22.42 -11.68
N VAL A 87 -0.25 -21.12 -11.78
CA VAL A 87 0.58 -20.42 -10.79
C VAL A 87 -0.24 -20.10 -9.54
N LEU A 88 0.11 -20.74 -8.43
CA LEU A 88 -0.50 -20.48 -7.11
C LEU A 88 0.33 -19.51 -6.26
N ASP A 89 1.65 -19.55 -6.42
CA ASP A 89 2.57 -18.60 -5.79
C ASP A 89 3.66 -18.14 -6.74
N GLY A 90 4.15 -16.93 -6.50
CA GLY A 90 5.20 -16.32 -7.30
C GLY A 90 4.69 -15.57 -8.51
N PHE A 91 3.39 -15.34 -8.64
CA PHE A 91 2.79 -14.59 -9.75
C PHE A 91 3.48 -13.25 -10.02
N GLN A 92 3.77 -12.46 -8.98
CA GLN A 92 4.44 -11.16 -9.13
C GLN A 92 5.89 -11.31 -9.62
N ARG A 93 6.62 -12.33 -9.13
CA ARG A 93 7.99 -12.65 -9.55
C ARG A 93 8.03 -13.12 -11.00
N ILE A 94 7.17 -14.08 -11.35
CA ILE A 94 7.03 -14.61 -12.72
C ILE A 94 6.65 -13.51 -13.69
N SER A 95 5.64 -12.69 -13.37
CA SER A 95 5.22 -11.58 -14.23
C SER A 95 6.32 -10.54 -14.42
N THR A 96 7.11 -10.28 -13.37
CA THR A 96 8.27 -9.38 -13.45
C THR A 96 9.37 -9.96 -14.35
N LEU A 97 9.79 -11.21 -14.11
CA LEU A 97 10.82 -11.88 -14.89
C LEU A 97 10.42 -11.95 -16.36
N PHE A 98 9.20 -12.41 -16.63
CA PHE A 98 8.67 -12.52 -17.99
C PHE A 98 8.48 -11.15 -18.65
N GLY A 99 7.89 -10.19 -17.95
CA GLY A 99 7.64 -8.86 -18.49
C GLY A 99 8.90 -8.06 -18.82
N VAL A 100 9.96 -8.25 -18.04
CA VAL A 100 11.21 -7.48 -18.17
C VAL A 100 12.21 -8.13 -19.14
N LEU A 101 12.28 -9.46 -19.17
CA LEU A 101 13.30 -10.20 -19.93
C LEU A 101 12.85 -10.59 -21.34
N MET A 102 11.55 -10.80 -21.57
CA MET A 102 11.07 -11.15 -22.89
C MET A 102 11.19 -9.96 -23.85
N ASN A 103 11.72 -10.23 -25.04
CA ASN A 103 11.83 -9.23 -26.09
C ASN A 103 10.43 -8.90 -26.66
N PRO A 104 9.97 -7.63 -26.59
CA PRO A 104 8.66 -7.23 -27.11
C PRO A 104 8.46 -7.57 -28.60
N LYS A 105 9.55 -7.66 -29.38
CA LYS A 105 9.47 -8.04 -30.80
C LYS A 105 8.96 -9.46 -31.01
N ASN A 106 9.03 -10.32 -30.01
CA ASN A 106 8.54 -11.70 -30.08
C ASN A 106 7.02 -11.80 -29.89
N PHE A 107 6.34 -10.72 -29.47
CA PHE A 107 4.90 -10.69 -29.19
C PHE A 107 4.19 -9.52 -29.91
N PRO A 108 4.35 -9.33 -31.24
CA PRO A 108 3.97 -8.10 -31.92
C PRO A 108 2.48 -7.73 -31.85
N GLU A 109 1.58 -8.72 -31.69
CA GLU A 109 0.11 -8.52 -31.67
C GLU A 109 -0.52 -8.75 -30.28
N GLU A 110 0.29 -9.05 -29.27
CA GLU A 110 -0.16 -9.56 -27.97
C GLU A 110 0.48 -8.77 -26.80
N ILE A 111 0.59 -7.44 -26.95
CA ILE A 111 1.23 -6.55 -25.96
C ILE A 111 0.30 -5.43 -25.50
N ASN A 112 0.24 -5.23 -24.18
CA ASN A 112 -0.27 -4.00 -23.57
C ASN A 112 0.85 -2.94 -23.48
N HIS A 113 0.83 -1.97 -24.41
CA HIS A 113 1.85 -0.92 -24.48
C HIS A 113 1.92 0.02 -23.26
N ILE A 114 0.81 0.16 -22.52
CA ILE A 114 0.79 0.99 -21.31
C ILE A 114 1.58 0.28 -20.22
N LYS A 115 1.25 -0.99 -19.96
CA LYS A 115 1.96 -1.82 -18.97
C LYS A 115 3.41 -2.07 -19.35
N LEU A 116 3.74 -2.20 -20.63
CA LEU A 116 5.13 -2.41 -21.09
C LEU A 116 6.09 -1.34 -20.55
N LYS A 117 5.64 -0.08 -20.40
CA LYS A 117 6.47 1.01 -19.84
C LYS A 117 6.83 0.79 -18.37
N GLU A 118 6.04 0.02 -17.63
CA GLU A 118 6.28 -0.30 -16.23
C GLU A 118 7.33 -1.40 -16.06
N PHE A 119 7.40 -2.33 -17.02
CA PHE A 119 8.38 -3.42 -17.08
C PHE A 119 9.66 -3.05 -17.85
N LEU A 120 9.78 -1.82 -18.34
CA LEU A 120 11.00 -1.38 -19.02
C LEU A 120 12.08 -0.99 -18.00
N ILE A 121 12.88 -1.97 -17.62
CA ILE A 121 13.99 -1.84 -16.66
C ILE A 121 15.32 -1.85 -17.41
N PHE A 122 16.24 -1.02 -16.95
CA PHE A 122 17.56 -0.85 -17.53
C PHE A 122 18.65 -1.26 -16.56
N PHE A 123 19.73 -1.80 -17.11
CA PHE A 123 20.97 -2.08 -16.42
C PHE A 123 22.00 -1.01 -16.81
N ASP A 124 22.55 -0.33 -15.80
CA ASP A 124 23.65 0.60 -15.98
C ASP A 124 24.96 -0.18 -15.92
N ILE A 125 25.67 -0.24 -17.05
CA ILE A 125 26.91 -1.04 -17.17
C ILE A 125 28.10 -0.39 -16.47
N LYS A 126 28.02 0.90 -16.11
CA LYS A 126 29.07 1.61 -15.35
C LYS A 126 28.92 1.37 -13.87
N GLU A 127 27.71 1.54 -13.37
CA GLU A 127 27.40 1.45 -11.94
C GLU A 127 27.01 0.03 -11.51
N ASN A 128 26.87 -0.89 -12.46
CA ASN A 128 26.48 -2.29 -12.25
C ASN A 128 25.18 -2.42 -11.42
N ASN A 129 24.18 -1.60 -11.77
CA ASN A 129 22.93 -1.52 -11.03
C ASN A 129 21.71 -1.41 -11.96
N PHE A 130 20.52 -1.54 -11.38
CA PHE A 130 19.26 -1.48 -12.11
C PHE A 130 18.55 -0.15 -11.86
N SER A 131 17.93 0.40 -12.90
CA SER A 131 17.12 1.61 -12.78
C SER A 131 15.97 1.66 -13.79
N LYS A 132 15.01 2.56 -13.55
CA LYS A 132 14.07 3.00 -14.59
C LYS A 132 14.72 4.16 -15.32
N GLN A 133 14.80 4.11 -16.65
CA GLN A 133 15.54 5.11 -17.43
C GLN A 133 15.07 6.54 -17.14
N THR A 134 16.02 7.41 -16.78
CA THR A 134 15.78 8.83 -16.46
C THR A 134 16.19 9.77 -17.58
N ARG A 135 17.03 9.33 -18.52
CA ARG A 135 17.51 10.12 -19.66
C ARG A 135 17.28 9.36 -20.96
N LYS A 136 16.64 10.00 -21.94
CA LYS A 136 16.64 9.53 -23.33
C LYS A 136 18.10 9.54 -23.82
N ASP A 137 18.52 8.46 -24.45
CA ASP A 137 19.80 8.34 -25.17
C ASP A 137 21.07 8.15 -24.32
N ASN A 138 21.03 7.29 -23.29
CA ASN A 138 22.24 6.81 -22.62
C ASN A 138 22.63 5.40 -23.11
N ILE A 139 23.69 5.29 -23.92
CA ILE A 139 24.21 3.99 -24.40
C ILE A 139 24.75 3.09 -23.27
N PHE A 140 25.14 3.66 -22.12
CA PHE A 140 25.60 2.89 -20.96
C PHE A 140 24.44 2.26 -20.16
N SER A 141 23.19 2.55 -20.55
CA SER A 141 22.00 2.02 -19.91
C SER A 141 21.24 1.14 -20.90
N ILE A 142 21.33 -0.18 -20.72
CA ILE A 142 20.76 -1.16 -21.63
C ILE A 142 19.46 -1.75 -21.06
N PRO A 143 18.35 -1.81 -21.83
CA PRO A 143 17.16 -2.53 -21.40
C PRO A 143 17.43 -4.00 -21.10
N LEU A 144 16.87 -4.54 -20.03
CA LEU A 144 17.14 -5.92 -19.61
C LEU A 144 16.73 -6.98 -20.62
N TYR A 145 15.65 -6.78 -21.38
CA TYR A 145 15.31 -7.71 -22.47
C TYR A 145 16.40 -7.79 -23.55
N LYS A 146 17.21 -6.73 -23.73
CA LYS A 146 18.35 -6.75 -24.65
C LYS A 146 19.57 -7.42 -24.06
N VAL A 147 19.76 -7.33 -22.74
CA VAL A 147 20.81 -8.10 -22.04
C VAL A 147 20.50 -9.59 -22.14
N TYR A 148 19.24 -9.97 -22.00
CA TYR A 148 18.79 -11.36 -22.05
C TYR A 148 18.80 -11.93 -23.47
N ASP A 149 18.33 -11.20 -24.47
CA ASP A 149 18.31 -11.67 -25.86
C ASP A 149 19.72 -11.68 -26.49
N ASN A 150 20.20 -12.87 -26.85
CA ASN A 150 21.52 -13.09 -27.47
C ASN A 150 21.82 -12.18 -28.67
N ARG A 151 20.83 -11.93 -29.54
CA ARG A 151 21.01 -11.12 -30.76
C ARG A 151 21.09 -9.64 -30.39
N GLU A 152 20.19 -9.18 -29.53
CA GLU A 152 20.18 -7.78 -29.06
C GLU A 152 21.43 -7.45 -28.24
N LEU A 153 21.93 -8.38 -27.41
CA LEU A 153 23.16 -8.22 -26.65
C LEU A 153 24.36 -8.06 -27.58
N PHE A 154 24.44 -8.89 -28.63
CA PHE A 154 25.52 -8.79 -29.61
C PHE A 154 25.48 -7.46 -30.39
N ASP A 155 24.29 -7.02 -30.79
CA ASP A 155 24.10 -5.72 -31.45
C ASP A 155 24.48 -4.56 -30.52
N PHE A 156 24.18 -4.67 -29.22
CA PHE A 156 24.57 -3.70 -28.21
C PHE A 156 26.09 -3.63 -28.05
N ILE A 157 26.79 -4.77 -27.92
CA ILE A 157 28.25 -4.81 -27.81
C ILE A 157 28.90 -4.13 -29.02
N ARG A 158 28.39 -4.38 -30.23
CA ARG A 158 28.85 -3.70 -31.46
C ARG A 158 28.62 -2.20 -31.48
N GLN A 159 27.59 -1.71 -30.78
CA GLN A 159 27.34 -0.27 -30.66
C GLN A 159 28.29 0.34 -29.63
N LEU A 160 28.48 -0.32 -28.49
CA LEU A 160 29.42 0.08 -27.45
C LEU A 160 30.86 0.15 -27.97
N ASP A 161 31.25 -0.77 -28.87
CA ASP A 161 32.57 -0.77 -29.52
C ASP A 161 32.88 0.51 -30.31
N LYS A 162 31.84 1.23 -30.78
CA LYS A 162 31.97 2.48 -31.55
C LYS A 162 32.06 3.72 -30.68
N GLU A 163 31.81 3.60 -29.38
CA GLU A 163 31.85 4.73 -28.46
C GLU A 163 33.28 5.17 -28.16
N ASN A 164 33.44 6.48 -27.93
CA ASN A 164 34.74 7.07 -27.62
C ASN A 164 35.08 6.93 -26.12
N ILE A 165 35.29 5.68 -25.68
CA ILE A 165 35.69 5.29 -24.31
C ILE A 165 37.03 4.56 -24.33
N THR A 166 37.72 4.47 -23.19
CA THR A 166 39.00 3.76 -23.12
C THR A 166 38.80 2.25 -23.31
N GLU A 167 39.82 1.55 -23.83
CA GLU A 167 39.76 0.08 -24.01
C GLU A 167 39.62 -0.67 -22.67
N ILE A 168 40.10 -0.10 -21.56
CA ILE A 168 39.93 -0.67 -20.22
C ILE A 168 38.46 -0.60 -19.80
N GLU A 169 37.84 0.58 -19.89
CA GLU A 169 36.41 0.77 -19.57
C GLU A 169 35.52 -0.08 -20.49
N LYS A 170 35.86 -0.15 -21.78
CA LYS A 170 35.12 -0.97 -22.75
C LYS A 170 35.10 -2.44 -22.35
N ASN A 171 36.25 -3.01 -22.01
CA ASN A 171 36.33 -4.41 -21.57
C ASN A 171 35.53 -4.62 -20.27
N GLU A 172 35.66 -3.72 -19.28
CA GLU A 172 34.89 -3.79 -18.04
C GLU A 172 33.38 -3.78 -18.28
N TYR A 173 32.89 -2.88 -19.13
CA TYR A 173 31.46 -2.76 -19.43
C TYR A 173 30.91 -3.96 -20.21
N ILE A 174 31.71 -4.51 -21.14
CA ILE A 174 31.39 -5.76 -21.85
C ILE A 174 31.32 -6.93 -20.87
N ASP A 175 32.25 -7.01 -19.92
CA ASP A 175 32.27 -8.07 -18.91
C ASP A 175 31.08 -7.94 -17.95
N ASN A 176 30.71 -6.72 -17.54
CA ASN A 176 29.52 -6.49 -16.70
C ASN A 176 28.24 -7.00 -17.37
N VAL A 177 28.02 -6.67 -18.65
CA VAL A 177 26.80 -7.10 -19.36
C VAL A 177 26.80 -8.61 -19.66
N ARG A 178 27.96 -9.19 -20.01
CA ARG A 178 28.10 -10.65 -20.20
C ARG A 178 27.89 -11.42 -18.91
N ASN A 179 28.41 -10.93 -17.80
CA ASN A 179 28.21 -11.54 -16.50
C ASN A 179 26.73 -11.56 -16.11
N LEU A 180 26.01 -10.45 -16.29
CA LEU A 180 24.57 -10.41 -16.03
C LEU A 180 23.80 -11.36 -16.97
N HIS A 181 24.14 -11.38 -18.26
CA HIS A 181 23.55 -12.32 -19.22
C HIS A 181 23.73 -13.78 -18.77
N ASP A 182 24.95 -14.15 -18.40
CA ASP A 182 25.28 -15.49 -17.89
C ASP A 182 24.52 -15.84 -16.61
N ILE A 183 24.42 -14.90 -15.66
CA ILE A 183 23.67 -15.09 -14.42
C ILE A 183 22.20 -15.39 -14.75
N LEU A 184 21.58 -14.62 -15.64
CA LEU A 184 20.17 -14.78 -16.01
C LEU A 184 19.90 -16.14 -16.65
N HIS A 185 20.74 -16.58 -17.60
CA HIS A 185 20.56 -17.88 -18.28
C HIS A 185 20.85 -19.08 -17.36
N LYS A 186 21.79 -18.94 -16.42
CA LYS A 186 22.15 -20.02 -15.48
C LYS A 186 21.28 -20.04 -14.22
N TYR A 187 20.44 -19.03 -14.00
CA TYR A 187 19.64 -18.90 -12.79
C TYR A 187 18.63 -20.05 -12.68
N ARG A 188 18.58 -20.70 -11.50
CA ARG A 188 17.65 -21.78 -11.21
C ARG A 188 16.68 -21.36 -10.11
N LEU A 189 15.40 -21.65 -10.35
CA LEU A 189 14.31 -21.35 -9.43
C LEU A 189 13.83 -22.64 -8.77
N PRO A 190 13.81 -22.71 -7.42
CA PRO A 190 13.12 -23.80 -6.75
C PRO A 190 11.61 -23.66 -6.97
N TYR A 191 10.92 -24.77 -7.21
CA TYR A 191 9.47 -24.77 -7.27
C TYR A 191 8.89 -26.05 -6.64
N VAL A 192 7.62 -25.96 -6.28
CA VAL A 192 6.82 -27.09 -5.81
C VAL A 192 5.66 -27.26 -6.78
N GLU A 193 5.45 -28.48 -7.26
CA GLU A 193 4.32 -28.83 -8.12
C GLU A 193 3.34 -29.74 -7.39
N ILE A 194 2.08 -29.33 -7.37
CA ILE A 194 0.95 -30.10 -6.85
C ILE A 194 0.23 -30.72 -8.04
N LYS A 195 0.08 -32.04 -8.09
CA LYS A 195 -0.73 -32.74 -9.10
C LYS A 195 -2.03 -33.24 -8.49
N GLY A 196 -3.13 -33.09 -9.24
CA GLY A 196 -4.45 -33.54 -8.81
C GLY A 196 -5.08 -32.61 -7.76
N GLY A 197 -6.12 -33.10 -7.08
CA GLY A 197 -6.93 -32.31 -6.15
C GLY A 197 -7.80 -31.25 -6.81
N ASP A 198 -8.69 -30.66 -6.02
CA ASP A 198 -9.43 -29.46 -6.37
C ASP A 198 -8.66 -28.20 -5.95
N ILE A 199 -9.19 -27.04 -6.32
CA ILE A 199 -8.58 -25.75 -5.99
C ILE A 199 -8.54 -25.50 -4.48
N GLU A 200 -9.53 -25.98 -3.72
CA GLU A 200 -9.54 -25.84 -2.27
C GLU A 200 -8.35 -26.53 -1.64
N SER A 201 -8.08 -27.77 -2.04
CA SER A 201 -6.93 -28.52 -1.59
C SER A 201 -5.62 -27.83 -1.96
N ALA A 202 -5.53 -27.26 -3.16
CA ALA A 202 -4.31 -26.59 -3.62
C ALA A 202 -4.05 -25.27 -2.88
N VAL A 203 -5.11 -24.49 -2.58
CA VAL A 203 -5.07 -23.29 -1.76
C VAL A 203 -4.74 -23.62 -0.31
N GLU A 204 -5.27 -24.72 0.23
CA GLU A 204 -4.94 -25.17 1.59
C GLU A 204 -3.47 -25.62 1.70
N ILE A 205 -2.94 -26.33 0.70
CA ILE A 205 -1.52 -26.69 0.67
C ILE A 205 -0.64 -25.43 0.60
N PHE A 206 -1.01 -24.46 -0.24
CA PHE A 206 -0.36 -23.15 -0.28
C PHE A 206 -0.41 -22.46 1.09
N ALA A 207 -1.54 -22.54 1.79
CA ALA A 207 -1.70 -21.98 3.13
C ALA A 207 -0.82 -22.62 4.18
N ARG A 208 -0.75 -23.95 4.18
CA ARG A 208 0.11 -24.66 5.11
C ARG A 208 1.59 -24.37 4.82
N LEU A 209 2.01 -24.30 3.55
CA LEU A 209 3.40 -24.02 3.18
C LEU A 209 3.87 -22.60 3.57
N ASN A 210 2.99 -21.59 3.50
CA ASN A 210 3.35 -20.20 3.83
C ASN A 210 3.13 -19.83 5.30
N SER A 211 2.26 -20.54 6.02
CA SER A 211 1.93 -20.30 7.43
C SER A 211 3.12 -20.35 8.39
N THR A 212 4.25 -20.96 7.99
CA THR A 212 5.48 -21.00 8.79
C THR A 212 6.39 -19.76 8.61
N GLY A 213 6.09 -18.86 7.66
CA GLY A 213 6.95 -17.70 7.36
C GLY A 213 6.23 -16.38 7.12
N THR A 214 4.99 -16.36 6.62
CA THR A 214 4.17 -15.14 6.48
C THR A 214 2.69 -15.51 6.37
N GLU A 215 1.81 -14.82 7.10
CA GLU A 215 0.36 -15.01 6.98
C GLU A 215 -0.08 -14.74 5.53
N ILE A 216 -0.75 -15.73 4.93
CA ILE A 216 -1.50 -15.50 3.70
C ILE A 216 -2.59 -14.49 3.99
N SER A 217 -2.78 -13.56 3.05
CA SER A 217 -3.88 -12.62 3.09
C SER A 217 -5.21 -13.38 2.96
N GLU A 218 -6.09 -13.25 3.95
CA GLU A 218 -7.36 -13.97 4.08
C GLU A 218 -8.26 -13.80 2.85
N ASP A 219 -8.10 -12.70 2.12
CA ASP A 219 -8.78 -12.40 0.86
C ASP A 219 -8.51 -13.45 -0.24
N TYR A 220 -7.33 -14.06 -0.28
CA TYR A 220 -6.97 -15.03 -1.31
C TYR A 220 -7.72 -16.37 -1.12
N ILE A 221 -7.85 -16.82 0.13
CA ILE A 221 -8.61 -18.05 0.46
C ILE A 221 -10.10 -17.82 0.17
N LEU A 222 -10.63 -16.68 0.63
CA LEU A 222 -12.03 -16.30 0.39
C LEU A 222 -12.32 -16.09 -1.10
N SER A 223 -11.40 -15.53 -1.86
CA SER A 223 -11.57 -15.32 -3.30
C SER A 223 -11.54 -16.61 -4.09
N ALA A 224 -10.62 -17.53 -3.77
CA ALA A 224 -10.56 -18.81 -4.45
C ALA A 224 -11.85 -19.63 -4.22
N ARG A 225 -12.44 -19.55 -3.02
CA ARG A 225 -13.68 -20.26 -2.68
C ARG A 225 -14.95 -19.59 -3.21
N SER A 226 -15.09 -18.26 -3.05
CA SER A 226 -16.25 -17.51 -3.56
C SER A 226 -16.44 -17.65 -5.07
N TYR A 227 -15.34 -17.73 -5.83
CA TYR A 227 -15.40 -17.92 -7.27
C TYR A 227 -15.94 -19.30 -7.68
N VAL A 228 -15.62 -20.35 -6.92
CA VAL A 228 -16.01 -21.73 -7.20
C VAL A 228 -17.49 -21.96 -6.89
N GLU A 229 -17.97 -21.42 -5.77
CA GLU A 229 -19.32 -21.71 -5.26
C GLU A 229 -20.38 -20.71 -5.73
N MET A 230 -20.04 -19.42 -5.89
CA MET A 230 -21.03 -18.34 -6.03
C MET A 230 -20.95 -17.53 -7.34
N LYS A 231 -19.97 -17.79 -8.23
CA LYS A 231 -19.64 -16.94 -9.40
C LYS A 231 -19.35 -15.46 -9.07
N PHE A 232 -19.23 -15.10 -7.80
CA PHE A 232 -18.84 -13.78 -7.33
C PHE A 232 -17.33 -13.72 -7.15
N ASN A 233 -16.66 -12.75 -7.79
CA ASN A 233 -15.22 -12.54 -7.59
C ASN A 233 -14.99 -11.44 -6.55
N LEU A 234 -14.75 -11.86 -5.30
CA LEU A 234 -14.49 -10.94 -4.19
C LEU A 234 -13.26 -10.05 -4.44
N ILE A 235 -12.19 -10.57 -5.06
CA ILE A 235 -10.98 -9.79 -5.33
C ILE A 235 -11.26 -8.66 -6.31
N ASP A 236 -11.97 -8.94 -7.40
CA ASP A 236 -12.29 -7.94 -8.42
C ASP A 236 -13.25 -6.89 -7.84
N SER A 237 -14.29 -7.35 -7.13
CA SER A 237 -15.25 -6.47 -6.44
C SER A 237 -14.56 -5.51 -5.46
N ILE A 238 -13.63 -6.00 -4.63
CA ILE A 238 -12.86 -5.15 -3.71
C ILE A 238 -11.99 -4.16 -4.49
N THR A 239 -11.38 -4.59 -5.59
CA THR A 239 -10.54 -3.72 -6.42
C THR A 239 -11.35 -2.58 -7.03
N GLU A 240 -12.51 -2.89 -7.59
CA GLU A 240 -13.42 -1.90 -8.17
C GLU A 240 -13.90 -0.92 -7.11
N PHE A 241 -14.30 -1.42 -5.94
CA PHE A 241 -14.70 -0.57 -4.82
C PHE A 241 -13.57 0.34 -4.34
N LEU A 242 -12.34 -0.16 -4.20
CA LEU A 242 -11.17 0.66 -3.83
C LEU A 242 -10.94 1.81 -4.82
N ASN A 243 -11.12 1.56 -6.12
CA ASN A 243 -11.02 2.61 -7.13
C ASN A 243 -12.06 3.73 -6.94
N THR A 244 -13.26 3.42 -6.43
CA THR A 244 -14.25 4.46 -6.12
C THR A 244 -13.84 5.36 -4.95
N LEU A 245 -12.92 4.90 -4.09
CA LEU A 245 -12.42 5.67 -2.95
C LEU A 245 -11.26 6.61 -3.31
N ASN A 246 -10.79 6.58 -4.56
CA ASN A 246 -9.68 7.41 -5.05
C ASN A 246 -9.99 8.92 -4.94
N SER A 247 -11.26 9.33 -5.06
CA SER A 247 -11.66 10.74 -4.86
C SER A 247 -11.36 11.26 -3.44
N TYR A 248 -11.09 10.37 -2.50
CA TYR A 248 -10.77 10.67 -1.11
C TYR A 248 -9.33 10.29 -0.72
N ASN A 249 -8.50 9.80 -1.66
CA ASN A 249 -7.17 9.23 -1.39
C ASN A 249 -7.20 8.00 -0.44
N PHE A 250 -8.20 7.12 -0.61
CA PHE A 250 -8.40 5.88 0.17
C PHE A 250 -8.30 4.59 -0.67
N GLU A 251 -7.83 4.68 -1.91
CA GLU A 251 -7.63 3.54 -2.83
C GLU A 251 -6.61 2.52 -2.30
N ASP A 252 -5.68 2.96 -1.45
CA ASP A 252 -4.69 2.12 -0.76
C ASP A 252 -5.24 1.47 0.55
N LEU A 253 -6.55 1.55 0.81
CA LEU A 253 -7.17 0.91 1.96
C LEU A 253 -6.90 -0.61 1.96
N LYS A 254 -6.38 -1.11 3.08
CA LYS A 254 -6.01 -2.53 3.20
C LYS A 254 -7.24 -3.43 3.07
N ARG A 255 -7.13 -4.46 2.23
CA ARG A 255 -8.19 -5.45 2.01
C ARG A 255 -8.64 -6.15 3.30
N ASP A 256 -7.72 -6.44 4.20
CA ASP A 256 -8.03 -6.97 5.55
C ASP A 256 -9.03 -6.09 6.32
N MET A 257 -8.94 -4.76 6.21
CA MET A 257 -9.90 -3.87 6.86
C MET A 257 -11.29 -3.96 6.22
N ILE A 258 -11.34 -4.11 4.89
CA ILE A 258 -12.59 -4.30 4.16
C ILE A 258 -13.23 -5.63 4.57
N LEU A 259 -12.45 -6.72 4.63
CA LEU A 259 -12.93 -8.02 5.11
C LEU A 259 -13.50 -7.92 6.54
N LYS A 260 -12.81 -7.23 7.45
CA LYS A 260 -13.31 -6.94 8.82
C LYS A 260 -14.64 -6.19 8.83
N CYS A 261 -14.84 -5.26 7.91
CA CYS A 261 -16.13 -4.59 7.76
C CYS A 261 -17.21 -5.55 7.20
N ILE A 262 -16.86 -6.44 6.26
CA ILE A 262 -17.77 -7.48 5.74
C ILE A 262 -18.17 -8.46 6.83
N TYR A 263 -17.24 -8.87 7.69
CA TYR A 263 -17.51 -9.69 8.87
C TYR A 263 -18.49 -8.98 9.82
N ASN A 264 -18.24 -7.70 10.13
CA ASN A 264 -19.12 -6.89 10.97
C ASN A 264 -20.51 -6.68 10.36
N ALA A 265 -20.64 -6.63 9.03
CA ALA A 265 -21.93 -6.48 8.36
C ALA A 265 -22.93 -7.60 8.69
N ARG A 266 -22.45 -8.74 9.23
CA ARG A 266 -23.26 -9.85 9.73
C ARG A 266 -23.75 -9.66 11.17
N GLY A 267 -23.38 -8.56 11.82
CA GLY A 267 -23.73 -8.27 13.22
C GLY A 267 -22.86 -8.98 14.24
N THR A 268 -21.66 -9.42 13.85
CA THR A 268 -20.71 -10.12 14.72
C THR A 268 -19.40 -9.36 14.79
N PHE A 269 -18.75 -9.35 15.97
CA PHE A 269 -17.42 -8.76 16.11
C PHE A 269 -16.41 -9.54 15.25
N TYR A 270 -15.69 -8.86 14.36
CA TYR A 270 -14.80 -9.49 13.38
C TYR A 270 -13.72 -10.44 13.95
N TYR A 271 -13.32 -10.31 15.21
CA TYR A 271 -12.39 -11.27 15.85
C TYR A 271 -13.02 -12.62 16.19
N ASP A 272 -14.35 -12.72 16.15
CA ASP A 272 -15.11 -13.88 16.61
C ASP A 272 -15.59 -14.77 15.47
N VAL A 273 -15.33 -14.34 14.21
CA VAL A 273 -15.85 -15.02 13.03
C VAL A 273 -14.86 -16.08 12.55
N ASN A 274 -15.33 -17.32 12.44
CA ASN A 274 -14.55 -18.37 11.79
C ASN A 274 -14.56 -18.17 10.27
N ARG A 275 -13.41 -18.43 9.64
CA ARG A 275 -13.18 -18.28 8.19
C ARG A 275 -14.21 -18.99 7.31
N GLU A 276 -14.73 -20.12 7.78
CA GLU A 276 -15.73 -20.92 7.07
C GLU A 276 -17.13 -20.31 7.08
N ASP A 277 -17.43 -19.42 8.03
CA ASP A 277 -18.77 -18.86 8.18
C ASP A 277 -19.07 -17.81 7.10
N LEU A 278 -18.04 -17.12 6.57
CA LEU A 278 -18.18 -16.20 5.43
C LEU A 278 -18.70 -16.85 4.15
N LEU A 279 -18.46 -18.14 3.98
CA LEU A 279 -18.79 -18.87 2.75
C LEU A 279 -20.20 -19.48 2.79
N LYS A 280 -20.77 -19.64 3.99
CA LYS A 280 -22.08 -20.28 4.18
C LYS A 280 -23.26 -19.36 3.82
N ASP A 281 -23.09 -18.03 3.96
CA ASP A 281 -24.15 -17.04 3.78
C ASP A 281 -23.78 -16.01 2.71
N ASN A 282 -24.74 -15.66 1.84
CA ASN A 282 -24.78 -14.60 0.82
C ASN A 282 -23.62 -13.56 0.84
N LEU A 283 -22.41 -13.98 0.49
CA LEU A 283 -21.17 -13.19 0.64
C LEU A 283 -21.22 -11.91 -0.19
N GLU A 284 -21.78 -11.99 -1.40
CA GLU A 284 -21.98 -10.84 -2.29
C GLU A 284 -22.85 -9.78 -1.60
N TYR A 285 -23.98 -10.17 -1.00
CA TYR A 285 -24.85 -9.24 -0.28
C TYR A 285 -24.14 -8.52 0.88
N PHE A 286 -23.42 -9.25 1.74
CA PHE A 286 -22.68 -8.63 2.84
C PHE A 286 -21.52 -7.77 2.36
N THR A 287 -20.90 -8.15 1.24
CA THR A 287 -19.85 -7.35 0.59
C THR A 287 -20.41 -6.00 0.13
N GLN A 288 -21.53 -6.02 -0.60
CA GLN A 288 -22.18 -4.79 -1.07
C GLN A 288 -22.70 -3.94 0.09
N ALA A 289 -23.26 -4.56 1.13
CA ALA A 289 -23.68 -3.85 2.33
C ALA A 289 -22.49 -3.14 3.03
N ALA A 290 -21.37 -3.84 3.20
CA ALA A 290 -20.18 -3.27 3.81
C ALA A 290 -19.63 -2.08 3.01
N TYR A 291 -19.65 -2.14 1.67
CA TYR A 291 -19.18 -1.04 0.81
C TYR A 291 -19.93 0.27 1.06
N ILE A 292 -21.26 0.21 1.21
CA ILE A 292 -22.09 1.39 1.50
C ILE A 292 -21.63 2.05 2.80
N HIS A 293 -21.38 1.25 3.84
CA HIS A 293 -20.99 1.78 5.15
C HIS A 293 -19.54 2.26 5.17
N ILE A 294 -18.61 1.57 4.51
CA ILE A 294 -17.22 2.01 4.34
C ILE A 294 -17.18 3.34 3.58
N GLU A 295 -17.97 3.51 2.52
CA GLU A 295 -18.02 4.76 1.76
C GLU A 295 -18.50 5.93 2.65
N LYS A 296 -19.55 5.72 3.45
CA LYS A 296 -20.02 6.70 4.45
C LYS A 296 -18.92 7.03 5.47
N THR A 297 -18.18 6.02 5.95
CA THR A 297 -17.04 6.20 6.85
C THR A 297 -15.94 7.04 6.22
N VAL A 298 -15.51 6.71 5.00
CA VAL A 298 -14.44 7.44 4.29
C VAL A 298 -14.85 8.88 4.06
N LYS A 299 -16.09 9.14 3.61
CA LYS A 299 -16.63 10.50 3.46
C LYS A 299 -16.61 11.28 4.78
N PHE A 300 -17.02 10.65 5.88
CA PHE A 300 -16.99 11.27 7.20
C PHE A 300 -15.55 11.57 7.66
N LEU A 301 -14.65 10.61 7.55
CA LEU A 301 -13.23 10.77 7.89
C LEU A 301 -12.58 11.91 7.08
N TYR A 302 -12.84 11.94 5.78
CA TYR A 302 -12.28 12.93 4.87
C TYR A 302 -12.86 14.32 5.11
N LYS A 303 -14.19 14.47 5.02
CA LYS A 303 -14.87 15.77 5.02
C LYS A 303 -15.02 16.38 6.41
N LYS A 304 -15.11 15.56 7.46
CA LYS A 304 -15.45 16.01 8.82
C LYS A 304 -14.33 15.87 9.85
N LEU A 305 -13.35 14.98 9.60
CA LEU A 305 -12.21 14.72 10.46
C LEU A 305 -10.86 15.04 9.80
N PHE A 306 -10.87 15.49 8.55
CA PHE A 306 -9.68 15.92 7.80
C PHE A 306 -8.64 14.82 7.59
N VAL A 307 -9.06 13.56 7.64
CA VAL A 307 -8.26 12.42 7.20
C VAL A 307 -8.30 12.39 5.67
N ILE A 308 -7.55 13.29 5.05
CA ILE A 308 -7.56 13.51 3.59
C ILE A 308 -6.71 12.49 2.81
N ASP A 309 -6.11 11.54 3.51
CA ASP A 309 -5.30 10.46 2.96
C ASP A 309 -5.33 9.29 3.96
N ILE A 310 -5.45 8.05 3.49
CA ILE A 310 -5.48 6.86 4.35
C ILE A 310 -4.26 6.77 5.29
N ARG A 311 -3.11 7.31 4.89
CA ARG A 311 -1.89 7.36 5.71
C ARG A 311 -2.06 8.19 6.98
N LEU A 312 -3.02 9.11 7.03
CA LEU A 312 -3.34 9.92 8.20
C LEU A 312 -4.27 9.21 9.19
N LEU A 313 -4.92 8.11 8.79
CA LEU A 313 -5.80 7.35 9.69
C LEU A 313 -4.97 6.86 10.90
N PRO A 314 -5.30 7.30 12.14
CA PRO A 314 -4.51 6.95 13.31
C PRO A 314 -4.53 5.45 13.59
N TYR A 315 -5.73 4.86 13.61
CA TYR A 315 -5.92 3.42 13.84
C TYR A 315 -6.80 2.80 12.75
N PRO A 316 -6.40 1.65 12.18
CA PRO A 316 -7.28 0.85 11.32
C PRO A 316 -8.63 0.51 11.98
N ALA A 317 -8.62 0.25 13.30
CA ALA A 317 -9.82 -0.05 14.08
C ALA A 317 -10.87 1.08 14.04
N GLN A 318 -10.45 2.35 13.93
CA GLN A 318 -11.40 3.46 13.85
C GLN A 318 -12.27 3.39 12.60
N LEU A 319 -11.72 2.99 11.45
CA LEU A 319 -12.50 2.81 10.24
C LEU A 319 -13.52 1.68 10.39
N ILE A 320 -13.10 0.56 10.99
CA ILE A 320 -13.98 -0.60 11.21
C ILE A 320 -15.13 -0.24 12.15
N PHE A 321 -14.83 0.46 13.25
CA PHE A 321 -15.84 0.92 14.22
C PHE A 321 -16.79 1.93 13.57
N ILE A 322 -16.28 2.96 12.91
CA ILE A 322 -17.14 3.97 12.27
C ILE A 322 -17.97 3.36 11.12
N SER A 323 -17.47 2.34 10.42
CA SER A 323 -18.26 1.59 9.43
C SER A 323 -19.44 0.89 10.09
N GLU A 324 -19.20 0.24 11.23
CA GLU A 324 -20.26 -0.35 12.03
C GLU A 324 -21.26 0.69 12.58
N TYR A 325 -20.78 1.89 12.93
CA TYR A 325 -21.64 3.00 13.32
C TYR A 325 -22.65 3.33 12.21
N PHE A 326 -22.18 3.51 10.97
CA PHE A 326 -23.05 3.80 9.83
C PHE A 326 -23.90 2.63 9.36
N ARG A 327 -23.63 1.41 9.83
CA ARG A 327 -24.50 0.25 9.65
C ARG A 327 -25.67 0.28 10.63
N LEU A 328 -25.38 0.55 11.91
CA LEU A 328 -26.36 0.59 12.98
C LEU A 328 -27.19 1.88 13.00
N ASN A 329 -26.61 2.99 12.55
CA ASN A 329 -27.24 4.29 12.40
C ASN A 329 -26.93 4.85 10.99
N PRO A 330 -27.71 4.48 9.96
CA PRO A 330 -27.43 4.87 8.58
C PRO A 330 -27.48 6.38 8.32
N ASP A 331 -28.32 7.11 9.04
CA ASP A 331 -28.60 8.53 8.78
C ASP A 331 -28.52 9.35 10.08
N PRO A 332 -27.30 9.48 10.66
CA PRO A 332 -27.11 10.17 11.94
C PRO A 332 -27.38 11.66 11.81
N THR A 333 -27.97 12.23 12.85
CA THR A 333 -28.17 13.67 13.01
C THR A 333 -26.84 14.43 13.15
N VAL A 334 -26.88 15.75 12.94
CA VAL A 334 -25.70 16.61 13.13
C VAL A 334 -25.13 16.48 14.55
N VAL A 335 -25.99 16.35 15.56
CA VAL A 335 -25.58 16.20 16.97
C VAL A 335 -24.86 14.87 17.19
N GLU A 336 -25.41 13.77 16.67
CA GLU A 336 -24.79 12.45 16.75
C GLU A 336 -23.43 12.40 16.05
N LEU A 337 -23.31 13.05 14.87
CA LEU A 337 -22.03 13.19 14.18
C LEU A 337 -21.01 13.97 15.01
N GLN A 338 -21.41 14.97 15.81
CA GLN A 338 -20.48 15.67 16.71
C GLN A 338 -19.97 14.75 17.83
N PHE A 339 -20.82 13.89 18.40
CA PHE A 339 -20.37 12.88 19.36
C PHE A 339 -19.42 11.86 18.72
N LEU A 340 -19.70 11.43 17.48
CA LEU A 340 -18.81 10.54 16.74
C LEU A 340 -17.44 11.20 16.46
N LYS A 341 -17.42 12.51 16.16
CA LYS A 341 -16.16 13.27 16.04
C LYS A 341 -15.38 13.28 17.36
N LYS A 342 -16.07 13.56 18.48
CA LYS A 342 -15.45 13.52 19.81
C LYS A 342 -14.85 12.15 20.08
N TRP A 343 -15.59 11.07 19.82
CA TRP A 343 -15.10 9.70 19.95
C TRP A 343 -13.82 9.44 19.15
N PHE A 344 -13.78 9.88 17.88
CA PHE A 344 -12.58 9.73 17.05
C PHE A 344 -11.36 10.44 17.65
N TRP A 345 -11.52 11.69 18.09
CA TRP A 345 -10.41 12.44 18.67
C TRP A 345 -9.95 11.88 20.01
N ILE A 346 -10.89 11.48 20.87
CA ILE A 346 -10.58 10.82 22.14
C ILE A 346 -9.74 9.57 21.89
N THR A 347 -10.23 8.67 21.04
CA THR A 347 -9.54 7.40 20.77
C THR A 347 -8.18 7.58 20.09
N THR A 348 -8.03 8.66 19.31
CA THR A 348 -6.76 9.04 18.67
C THR A 348 -5.71 9.45 19.70
N TYR A 349 -6.07 10.28 20.67
CA TYR A 349 -5.13 10.84 21.64
C TYR A 349 -4.90 9.96 22.87
N SER A 350 -5.80 9.05 23.21
CA SER A 350 -5.75 8.26 24.46
C SER A 350 -5.01 6.92 24.39
N ASN A 351 -4.36 6.59 23.27
CA ASN A 351 -3.79 5.26 23.01
C ASN A 351 -4.82 4.11 23.11
N TYR A 352 -6.10 4.43 22.92
CA TYR A 352 -7.26 3.58 23.19
C TYR A 352 -7.13 2.11 22.72
N PHE A 353 -6.76 1.90 21.46
CA PHE A 353 -6.68 0.55 20.88
C PHE A 353 -5.41 -0.22 21.24
N THR A 354 -4.44 0.42 21.91
CA THR A 354 -3.17 -0.22 22.31
C THR A 354 -3.13 -0.60 23.79
N ILE A 355 -3.96 0.03 24.62
CA ILE A 355 -4.03 -0.27 26.05
C ILE A 355 -4.96 -1.45 26.38
N TYR A 356 -5.80 -1.87 25.44
CA TYR A 356 -6.77 -2.94 25.64
C TYR A 356 -6.33 -4.28 25.07
N SER A 357 -6.48 -5.32 25.90
CA SER A 357 -6.43 -6.72 25.48
C SER A 357 -7.58 -7.06 24.51
N LEU A 358 -7.49 -8.17 23.79
CA LEU A 358 -8.53 -8.60 22.84
C LEU A 358 -9.93 -8.69 23.48
N SER A 359 -10.02 -9.21 24.72
CA SER A 359 -11.29 -9.27 25.47
C SER A 359 -11.86 -7.88 25.75
N GLN A 360 -11.01 -6.93 26.14
CA GLN A 360 -11.41 -5.55 26.38
C GLN A 360 -11.77 -4.81 25.09
N GLN A 361 -11.11 -5.12 23.97
CA GLN A 361 -11.49 -4.59 22.66
C GLN A 361 -12.88 -5.07 22.22
N ARG A 362 -13.27 -6.31 22.56
CA ARG A 362 -14.63 -6.82 22.34
C ARG A 362 -15.65 -6.02 23.16
N ASN A 363 -15.36 -5.75 24.43
CA ASN A 363 -16.23 -4.91 25.27
C ASN A 363 -16.32 -3.47 24.71
N ALA A 364 -15.20 -2.91 24.28
CA ALA A 364 -15.15 -1.59 23.64
C ALA A 364 -16.00 -1.53 22.37
N TYR A 365 -15.95 -2.59 21.56
CA TYR A 365 -16.79 -2.71 20.38
C TYR A 365 -18.28 -2.77 20.74
N GLN A 366 -18.66 -3.54 21.77
CA GLN A 366 -20.05 -3.60 22.21
C GLN A 366 -20.56 -2.23 22.71
N VAL A 367 -19.77 -1.54 23.55
CA VAL A 367 -20.09 -0.18 24.03
C VAL A 367 -20.23 0.80 22.87
N PHE A 368 -19.38 0.66 21.85
CA PHE A 368 -19.47 1.48 20.65
C PHE A 368 -20.71 1.18 19.81
N CYS A 369 -21.12 -0.09 19.70
CA CYS A 369 -22.38 -0.47 19.05
C CYS A 369 -23.60 0.09 19.80
N ASP A 370 -23.58 0.05 21.14
CA ASP A 370 -24.62 0.67 21.97
C ASP A 370 -24.67 2.18 21.76
N PHE A 371 -23.52 2.85 21.60
CA PHE A 371 -23.45 4.26 21.22
C PHE A 371 -24.05 4.53 19.85
N ALA A 372 -23.75 3.71 18.85
CA ALA A 372 -24.35 3.84 17.52
C ALA A 372 -25.88 3.71 17.56
N GLN A 373 -26.42 2.91 18.47
CA GLN A 373 -27.86 2.73 18.68
C GLN A 373 -28.48 3.75 19.64
N GLY A 374 -27.73 4.74 20.13
CA GLY A 374 -28.21 5.75 21.08
C GLY A 374 -28.40 5.26 22.52
N LYS A 375 -27.85 4.07 22.86
CA LYS A 375 -27.93 3.46 24.20
C LYS A 375 -26.75 3.78 25.10
N HIS A 376 -25.66 4.33 24.54
CA HIS A 376 -24.48 4.78 25.29
C HIS A 376 -24.14 6.23 24.90
N PRO A 377 -23.72 7.10 25.83
CA PRO A 377 -23.62 8.54 25.56
C PRO A 377 -22.47 8.96 24.63
N ASN A 378 -21.33 8.25 24.67
CA ASN A 378 -20.10 8.70 23.98
C ASN A 378 -19.30 7.59 23.28
N GLY A 379 -19.77 6.34 23.34
CA GLY A 379 -19.08 5.17 22.79
C GLY A 379 -17.69 4.85 23.36
N ILE A 380 -17.29 5.45 24.49
CA ILE A 380 -15.99 5.21 25.12
C ILE A 380 -16.16 4.15 26.22
N TYR A 381 -15.60 2.97 25.99
CA TYR A 381 -15.41 1.97 27.04
C TYR A 381 -14.25 2.37 27.96
N GLN A 382 -14.46 2.21 29.27
CA GLN A 382 -13.44 2.29 30.31
C GLN A 382 -13.56 1.02 31.17
N ILE A 383 -12.43 0.43 31.54
CA ILE A 383 -12.41 -0.79 32.38
C ILE A 383 -12.85 -0.44 33.81
N ASN A 384 -12.48 0.75 34.27
CA ASN A 384 -12.73 1.28 35.60
C ASN A 384 -12.52 2.81 35.56
N ASP A 385 -13.34 3.54 36.33
CA ASP A 385 -13.37 5.01 36.35
C ASP A 385 -12.02 5.63 36.80
N ASP A 386 -11.16 4.84 37.44
CA ASP A 386 -9.84 5.27 37.94
C ASP A 386 -8.75 5.31 36.86
N ILE A 387 -8.97 4.72 35.67
CA ILE A 387 -7.97 4.76 34.59
C ILE A 387 -8.11 6.07 33.80
N GLU A 388 -7.25 7.02 34.13
CA GLU A 388 -7.14 8.29 33.41
C GLU A 388 -6.54 8.07 32.01
N PHE A 389 -7.25 8.47 30.96
CA PHE A 389 -6.68 8.48 29.62
C PHE A 389 -5.58 9.52 29.53
N THR A 390 -4.45 9.16 28.94
CA THR A 390 -3.31 10.07 28.78
C THR A 390 -2.82 10.09 27.35
N THR A 391 -2.28 11.23 26.91
CA THR A 391 -1.60 11.28 25.62
C THR A 391 -0.27 10.56 25.66
N ALA A 392 0.14 9.93 24.56
CA ALA A 392 1.57 9.64 24.39
C ALA A 392 2.39 10.94 24.37
N LYS A 393 3.68 10.85 24.72
CA LYS A 393 4.63 11.97 24.69
C LYS A 393 4.59 12.69 23.34
N TYR A 394 4.80 14.00 23.36
CA TYR A 394 4.87 14.81 22.14
C TYR A 394 5.89 14.22 21.16
N PRO A 395 5.55 14.05 19.87
CA PRO A 395 6.38 13.31 18.93
C PRO A 395 7.66 14.08 18.60
N SER A 396 8.81 13.41 18.71
CA SER A 396 10.10 13.97 18.28
C SER A 396 10.24 14.05 16.76
N LYS A 397 9.43 13.30 16.01
CA LYS A 397 9.41 13.30 14.55
C LYS A 397 7.99 13.25 14.01
N LEU A 398 7.69 14.05 12.98
CA LEU A 398 6.46 14.01 12.21
C LEU A 398 6.60 13.00 11.07
N ASN A 399 5.76 11.96 11.07
CA ASN A 399 5.74 10.90 10.05
C ASN A 399 4.33 10.31 9.92
N PHE A 400 4.11 9.48 8.90
CA PHE A 400 2.82 8.85 8.61
C PHE A 400 2.70 7.43 9.18
N THR A 401 3.54 7.03 10.15
CA THR A 401 3.52 5.65 10.68
C THR A 401 2.93 5.59 12.09
N GLY A 402 3.36 6.47 12.99
CA GLY A 402 2.89 6.48 14.37
C GLY A 402 1.55 7.19 14.56
N VAL A 403 0.72 6.68 15.48
CA VAL A 403 -0.56 7.31 15.86
C VAL A 403 -0.35 8.75 16.32
N ARG A 404 0.62 8.97 17.21
CA ARG A 404 0.85 10.29 17.81
C ARG A 404 1.30 11.36 16.80
N PRO A 405 2.27 11.09 15.89
CA PRO A 405 2.54 11.96 14.76
C PRO A 405 1.34 12.21 13.84
N LYS A 406 0.51 11.20 13.55
CA LYS A 406 -0.71 11.38 12.75
C LYS A 406 -1.73 12.27 13.44
N ALA A 407 -1.93 12.10 14.75
CA ALA A 407 -2.80 12.94 15.56
C ALA A 407 -2.41 14.42 15.44
N LEU A 408 -1.11 14.73 15.58
CA LEU A 408 -0.59 16.09 15.44
C LEU A 408 -0.78 16.64 14.02
N GLN A 409 -0.59 15.81 12.97
CA GLN A 409 -0.87 16.21 11.59
C GLN A 409 -2.35 16.51 11.36
N LEU A 410 -3.27 15.68 11.89
CA LEU A 410 -4.70 15.92 11.80
C LEU A 410 -5.12 17.19 12.54
N PHE A 411 -4.56 17.43 13.73
CA PHE A 411 -4.77 18.67 14.48
C PHE A 411 -4.31 19.89 13.66
N TYR A 412 -3.18 19.77 12.98
CA TYR A 412 -2.68 20.80 12.10
C TYR A 412 -3.63 21.04 10.92
N LEU A 413 -4.03 20.00 10.19
CA LEU A 413 -4.97 20.12 9.07
C LEU A 413 -6.31 20.72 9.47
N LYS A 414 -6.80 20.41 10.68
CA LYS A 414 -7.98 21.03 11.27
C LYS A 414 -7.84 22.55 11.39
N SER A 415 -6.65 23.05 11.75
CA SER A 415 -6.37 24.49 11.80
C SER A 415 -6.35 25.13 10.41
N ILE A 416 -5.76 24.44 9.41
CA ILE A 416 -5.67 24.94 8.03
C ILE A 416 -7.06 25.05 7.39
N LEU A 417 -7.85 23.98 7.47
CA LEU A 417 -9.17 23.89 6.85
C LEU A 417 -10.23 24.70 7.61
N GLY A 418 -10.12 24.78 8.94
CA GLY A 418 -11.12 25.41 9.79
C GLY A 418 -12.48 24.71 9.65
N ASP A 419 -13.51 25.47 9.26
CA ASP A 419 -14.85 24.95 8.99
C ASP A 419 -15.07 24.50 7.53
N ASN A 420 -14.07 24.67 6.66
CA ASN A 420 -14.18 24.28 5.26
C ASN A 420 -13.97 22.78 5.08
N GLU A 421 -14.69 22.19 4.13
CA GLU A 421 -14.44 20.81 3.70
C GLU A 421 -13.26 20.77 2.71
N PRO A 422 -12.39 19.75 2.80
CA PRO A 422 -11.36 19.55 1.78
C PRO A 422 -11.98 19.26 0.41
N GLN A 423 -11.32 19.76 -0.65
CA GLN A 423 -11.68 19.45 -2.03
C GLN A 423 -11.48 17.96 -2.32
N ASP A 424 -12.05 17.43 -3.41
CA ASP A 424 -11.82 16.03 -3.78
C ASP A 424 -10.37 15.86 -4.27
N MET A 425 -9.75 14.72 -3.95
CA MET A 425 -8.32 14.42 -4.20
C MET A 425 -7.35 15.45 -3.58
N GLU A 426 -7.76 16.13 -2.51
CA GLU A 426 -6.92 17.08 -1.79
C GLU A 426 -5.74 16.32 -1.13
N GLY A 427 -4.52 16.62 -1.58
CA GLY A 427 -3.30 16.02 -1.05
C GLY A 427 -2.63 16.86 0.04
N ILE A 428 -1.61 16.30 0.67
CA ILE A 428 -0.71 17.00 1.59
C ILE A 428 0.69 17.05 0.99
N LYS A 429 1.33 18.22 1.09
CA LYS A 429 2.76 18.38 0.84
C LYS A 429 3.47 18.90 2.08
N GLU A 430 4.67 18.39 2.29
CA GLU A 430 5.56 18.80 3.38
C GLU A 430 6.54 19.85 2.85
N ILE A 431 6.58 21.02 3.48
CA ILE A 431 7.63 22.01 3.30
C ILE A 431 8.54 21.98 4.53
N PHE A 432 9.84 21.99 4.29
CA PHE A 432 10.85 22.01 5.34
C PHE A 432 11.42 23.41 5.46
N ILE A 433 11.50 23.92 6.69
CA ILE A 433 12.06 25.24 6.98
C ILE A 433 13.59 25.22 6.86
N SER A 434 14.20 24.13 7.32
CA SER A 434 15.63 23.84 7.29
C SER A 434 15.87 22.49 6.57
N SER A 435 16.70 21.61 7.14
CA SER A 435 17.07 20.33 6.55
C SER A 435 15.91 19.34 6.47
N LYS A 436 15.75 18.66 5.32
CA LYS A 436 14.82 17.52 5.16
C LYS A 436 15.16 16.30 6.03
N LYS A 437 16.40 16.23 6.54
CA LYS A 437 16.82 15.15 7.45
C LYS A 437 16.27 15.34 8.85
N ASP A 438 16.01 16.59 9.26
CA ASP A 438 15.33 16.87 10.51
C ASP A 438 13.81 16.83 10.28
N ARG A 439 13.14 15.92 10.97
CA ARG A 439 11.68 15.74 10.87
C ARG A 439 10.96 16.19 12.14
N THR A 440 11.55 17.06 12.94
CA THR A 440 10.84 17.69 14.07
C THR A 440 9.56 18.38 13.60
N PRO A 441 8.48 18.38 14.41
CA PRO A 441 7.24 19.06 14.03
C PRO A 441 7.44 20.56 13.74
N GLY A 442 8.30 21.23 14.50
CA GLY A 442 8.67 22.64 14.30
C GLY A 442 9.28 22.93 12.93
N ASN A 443 10.00 21.99 12.33
CA ASN A 443 10.66 22.14 11.01
C ASN A 443 9.73 21.88 9.81
N ILE A 444 8.60 21.19 10.02
CA ILE A 444 7.70 20.77 8.94
C ILE A 444 6.43 21.64 8.91
N ILE A 445 6.18 22.27 7.77
CA ILE A 445 4.94 22.96 7.44
C ILE A 445 4.13 22.03 6.51
N LEU A 446 2.92 21.66 6.94
CA LEU A 446 2.01 20.89 6.11
C LEU A 446 1.18 21.86 5.29
N ARG A 447 1.05 21.63 3.99
CA ARG A 447 0.18 22.42 3.11
C ARG A 447 -0.71 21.52 2.28
N LEU A 448 -1.93 21.96 2.03
CA LEU A 448 -2.87 21.30 1.14
C LEU A 448 -2.42 21.47 -0.31
N SER A 449 -2.74 20.51 -1.16
CA SER A 449 -2.38 20.56 -2.58
C SER A 449 -2.99 21.77 -3.30
N SER A 450 -4.18 22.18 -2.91
CA SER A 450 -4.89 23.37 -3.39
C SER A 450 -4.24 24.70 -3.00
N GLU A 451 -3.34 24.70 -2.01
CA GLU A 451 -2.58 25.89 -1.63
C GLU A 451 -1.33 26.13 -2.52
N PHE A 452 -1.02 25.24 -3.47
CA PHE A 452 0.18 25.35 -4.32
C PHE A 452 -0.13 25.90 -5.72
N ASP A 453 0.42 27.06 -6.04
CA ASP A 453 0.65 27.51 -7.41
C ASP A 453 1.94 26.90 -7.99
N GLN A 454 1.97 26.65 -9.31
CA GLN A 454 2.96 25.86 -10.08
C GLN A 454 4.42 26.39 -10.10
N SER A 455 5.01 26.91 -9.02
CA SER A 455 6.39 27.44 -9.05
C SER A 455 7.35 26.79 -8.04
N THR A 456 8.61 26.67 -8.48
CA THR A 456 9.76 25.89 -7.94
C THR A 456 10.13 26.06 -6.45
N ASP A 457 10.55 24.95 -5.84
CA ASP A 457 10.76 24.65 -4.41
C ASP A 457 11.43 25.71 -3.51
N ASN A 458 12.52 26.37 -3.91
CA ASN A 458 13.19 27.33 -3.00
C ASN A 458 12.53 28.71 -2.95
N LYS A 459 11.73 29.07 -3.97
CA LYS A 459 10.87 30.25 -3.88
C LYS A 459 9.63 29.96 -3.03
N ILE A 460 9.21 28.71 -2.87
CA ILE A 460 7.96 28.36 -2.18
C ILE A 460 8.00 28.74 -0.71
N LEU A 461 9.04 28.35 0.04
CA LEU A 461 9.12 28.66 1.47
C LEU A 461 9.19 30.17 1.70
N ASN A 462 10.09 30.87 1.00
CA ASN A 462 10.22 32.32 1.13
C ASN A 462 8.94 33.07 0.73
N ASN A 463 8.28 32.67 -0.37
CA ASN A 463 7.01 33.25 -0.77
C ASN A 463 5.92 32.97 0.26
N PHE A 464 5.91 31.77 0.85
CA PHE A 464 4.93 31.39 1.85
C PHE A 464 5.12 32.16 3.15
N ILE A 465 6.34 32.25 3.68
CA ILE A 465 6.65 33.02 4.90
C ILE A 465 6.34 34.52 4.74
N ASN A 466 6.40 35.04 3.52
CA ASN A 466 6.03 36.43 3.20
C ASN A 466 4.57 36.58 2.73
N SER A 467 3.74 35.55 2.88
CA SER A 467 2.31 35.60 2.53
C SER A 467 1.47 36.32 3.59
N ASN A 468 0.15 36.36 3.38
CA ASN A 468 -0.78 37.01 4.31
C ASN A 468 -0.70 36.41 5.73
N SER A 469 -0.71 37.25 6.76
CA SER A 469 -0.66 36.82 8.17
C SER A 469 -1.77 35.84 8.52
N ASP A 470 -2.97 35.99 7.96
CA ASP A 470 -4.10 35.12 8.28
C ASP A 470 -3.86 33.68 7.78
N ILE A 471 -3.11 33.52 6.69
CA ILE A 471 -2.71 32.20 6.18
C ILE A 471 -1.65 31.62 7.12
N LEU A 472 -0.63 32.41 7.48
CA LEU A 472 0.45 31.97 8.35
C LEU A 472 -0.03 31.54 9.74
N GLU A 473 -1.01 32.24 10.31
CA GLU A 473 -1.57 31.90 11.62
C GLU A 473 -2.26 30.53 11.61
N LYS A 474 -3.00 30.18 10.54
CA LYS A 474 -3.57 28.83 10.36
C LYS A 474 -2.49 27.75 10.31
N HIS A 475 -1.28 28.12 9.89
CA HIS A 475 -0.10 27.27 9.81
C HIS A 475 0.80 27.30 11.05
N PHE A 476 0.31 27.88 12.15
CA PHE A 476 1.03 28.03 13.41
C PHE A 476 2.33 28.84 13.28
N ILE A 477 2.34 29.84 12.39
CA ILE A 477 3.48 30.73 12.16
C ILE A 477 3.08 32.14 12.61
N THR A 478 3.76 32.65 13.64
CA THR A 478 3.49 33.98 14.20
C THR A 478 4.37 35.05 13.56
N LYS A 479 3.99 36.33 13.72
CA LYS A 479 4.80 37.48 13.25
C LYS A 479 6.21 37.49 13.85
N GLU A 480 6.37 37.02 15.08
CA GLU A 480 7.68 36.88 15.72
C GLU A 480 8.56 35.85 14.98
N MET A 481 7.98 34.70 14.62
CA MET A 481 8.69 33.67 13.87
C MET A 481 9.11 34.20 12.50
N VAL A 482 8.24 34.91 11.77
CA VAL A 482 8.59 35.55 10.48
C VAL A 482 9.77 36.53 10.65
N SER A 483 9.80 37.31 11.73
CA SER A 483 10.92 38.21 12.02
C SER A 483 12.23 37.45 12.25
N LEU A 484 12.20 36.35 12.99
CA LEU A 484 13.38 35.49 13.21
C LEU A 484 13.87 34.84 11.92
N TYR A 485 12.95 34.40 11.06
CA TYR A 485 13.27 33.87 9.73
C TYR A 485 14.03 34.91 8.89
N ASN A 486 13.52 36.14 8.83
CA ASN A 486 14.14 37.23 8.06
C ASN A 486 15.49 37.69 8.63
N GLN A 487 15.76 37.43 9.92
CA GLN A 487 17.06 37.66 10.56
C GLN A 487 18.04 36.49 10.36
N GLY A 488 17.62 35.40 9.68
CA GLY A 488 18.43 34.19 9.48
C GLY A 488 18.53 33.28 10.71
N LYS A 489 17.71 33.50 11.75
CA LYS A 489 17.66 32.66 12.98
C LYS A 489 16.66 31.52 12.80
N ILE A 490 17.10 30.46 12.12
CA ILE A 490 16.23 29.35 11.71
C ILE A 490 16.10 28.28 12.81
N ASP A 491 17.17 27.53 13.09
CA ASP A 491 17.12 26.36 13.98
C ASP A 491 16.87 26.80 15.44
N ASP A 492 17.81 27.54 16.07
CA ASP A 492 17.71 28.07 17.45
C ASP A 492 16.75 29.28 17.60
N GLY A 493 15.76 29.39 16.72
CA GLY A 493 14.89 30.56 16.63
C GLY A 493 13.49 30.20 16.14
N PHE A 494 13.32 30.19 14.81
CA PHE A 494 12.03 29.89 14.18
C PHE A 494 11.51 28.50 14.57
N ILE A 495 12.33 27.46 14.38
CA ILE A 495 11.92 26.06 14.53
C ILE A 495 11.55 25.75 15.98
N ASP A 496 12.41 26.14 16.93
CA ASP A 496 12.16 25.92 18.36
C ASP A 496 10.91 26.64 18.85
N LYS A 497 10.74 27.93 18.51
CA LYS A 497 9.53 28.68 18.89
C LYS A 497 8.28 28.09 18.26
N ARG A 498 8.34 27.66 17.00
CA ARG A 498 7.20 27.03 16.34
C ARG A 498 6.86 25.70 17.00
N ASN A 499 7.85 24.91 17.40
CA ASN A 499 7.63 23.65 18.08
C ASN A 499 6.96 23.85 19.46
N GLU A 500 7.44 24.81 20.25
CA GLU A 500 6.81 25.22 21.52
C GLU A 500 5.37 25.70 21.32
N TYR A 501 5.14 26.53 20.30
CA TYR A 501 3.81 27.05 19.99
C TYR A 501 2.83 25.95 19.55
N LEU A 502 3.27 25.04 18.68
CA LEU A 502 2.50 23.86 18.27
C LEU A 502 2.14 22.99 19.47
N LYS A 503 3.11 22.71 20.35
CA LYS A 503 2.90 21.93 21.58
C LYS A 503 1.87 22.59 22.50
N SER A 504 1.96 23.91 22.67
CA SER A 504 0.98 24.68 23.47
C SER A 504 -0.42 24.63 22.86
N LYS A 505 -0.55 24.81 21.54
CA LYS A 505 -1.86 24.79 20.87
C LYS A 505 -2.49 23.42 20.80
N GLU A 506 -1.68 22.39 20.64
CA GLU A 506 -2.17 21.01 20.73
C GLU A 506 -2.65 20.69 22.14
N ARG A 507 -1.91 21.12 23.18
CA ARG A 507 -2.34 20.95 24.58
C ARG A 507 -3.71 21.57 24.83
N GLU A 508 -3.90 22.83 24.44
CA GLU A 508 -5.21 23.52 24.54
C GLU A 508 -6.32 22.68 23.89
N PHE A 509 -6.06 22.12 22.70
CA PHE A 509 -7.02 21.28 22.00
C PHE A 509 -7.34 19.96 22.72
N VAL A 510 -6.33 19.25 23.23
CA VAL A 510 -6.54 17.99 23.97
C VAL A 510 -7.30 18.25 25.27
N GLU A 511 -6.99 19.32 25.99
CA GLU A 511 -7.65 19.67 27.24
C GLU A 511 -9.15 19.98 27.04
N THR A 512 -9.58 20.41 25.83
CA THR A 512 -11.01 20.56 25.52
C THR A 512 -11.80 19.25 25.51
N MET A 513 -11.13 18.09 25.48
CA MET A 513 -11.79 16.79 25.49
C MET A 513 -12.16 16.32 26.90
N GLU A 514 -11.68 17.01 27.95
CA GLU A 514 -11.95 16.82 29.39
C GLU A 514 -11.53 15.48 30.01
N ILE A 515 -11.57 14.39 29.25
CA ILE A 515 -11.29 13.03 29.74
C ILE A 515 -9.86 12.55 29.45
N ILE A 516 -9.04 13.37 28.79
CA ILE A 516 -7.64 13.04 28.47
C ILE A 516 -6.71 14.03 29.17
N LYS A 517 -5.75 13.49 29.90
CA LYS A 517 -4.63 14.24 30.46
C LYS A 517 -3.48 14.34 29.48
N TYR A 518 -3.04 15.57 29.21
CA TYR A 518 -1.91 15.84 28.34
C TYR A 518 -0.59 15.53 29.05
N ILE A 519 0.24 14.69 28.42
CA ILE A 519 1.62 14.41 28.85
C ILE A 519 2.57 15.29 28.04
N GLU A 520 3.37 16.09 28.76
CA GLU A 520 4.38 16.98 28.19
C GLU A 520 5.52 16.25 27.46
#